data_AF-A0A1D8GE17-F1
#
_entry.id   AF-A0A1D8GE17-F1
#
_cell.length_a   1.000
_cell.length_b   1.000
_cell.length_c   1.000
_cell.angle_alpha   90.00
_cell.angle_beta   90.00
_cell.angle_gamma   90.00
#
_symmetry.space_group_name_H-M   'P 1'
#
loop_
_entity.id
_entity.type
_entity.pdbx_description
1 polymer ?
#
loop_
_entity_poly.entity_id
_entity_poly.type
_entity_poly.pdbx_seq_one_letter_code
_entity_poly.pdbx_strand_id
1 'polypeptide(L)' 'MFLFPLLFAILIIWGFVYLLRVAFPQKPTELNNYNNDHPHAPNLIANKPMEILKERYAKGEISEEEYLKIKRNLE' A
#
# COMPACT_ATOMS: atom_id res chain seq x y z
N MET A 1 36.94 20.70 -11.83
CA MET A 1 37.19 19.53 -12.71
C MET A 1 36.28 18.32 -12.40
N PHE A 2 35.76 18.15 -11.17
CA PHE A 2 34.85 17.05 -10.82
C PHE A 2 33.34 17.38 -10.88
N LEU A 3 32.98 18.61 -11.25
CA LEU A 3 31.59 19.06 -11.27
C LEU A 3 30.78 18.40 -12.41
N PHE A 4 31.40 18.24 -13.58
CA PHE A 4 30.78 17.61 -14.73
C PHE A 4 30.40 16.12 -14.50
N PRO A 5 31.31 15.26 -13.99
CA PRO A 5 30.94 13.88 -13.69
C PRO A 5 29.91 13.76 -12.55
N LEU A 6 29.93 14.69 -11.59
CA LEU A 6 28.94 14.73 -10.50
C LEU A 6 27.53 15.05 -11.04
N LEU A 7 27.41 16.05 -11.89
CA LEU A 7 26.13 16.41 -12.52
C LEU A 7 25.59 15.27 -13.40
N PHE A 8 26.47 14.60 -14.14
CA PHE A 8 26.09 13.46 -14.96
C PHE A 8 25.59 12.27 -14.12
N ALA A 9 26.23 11.99 -12.99
CA ALA A 9 25.79 10.94 -12.07
C ALA A 9 24.40 11.24 -11.48
N ILE A 10 24.12 12.49 -11.09
CA ILE A 10 22.80 12.90 -10.58
C ILE A 10 21.73 12.71 -11.66
N LEU A 11 22.03 13.06 -12.92
CA LEU A 11 21.12 12.88 -14.05
C LEU A 11 20.80 11.39 -14.29
N ILE A 12 21.80 10.52 -14.23
CA ILE A 12 21.59 9.06 -14.35
C ILE A 12 20.71 8.53 -13.23
N ILE A 13 20.97 8.94 -11.98
CA ILE A 13 20.17 8.51 -10.82
C ILE A 13 18.72 8.95 -10.99
N TRP A 14 18.49 10.22 -11.37
CA TRP A 14 17.15 10.74 -11.63
C TRP A 14 16.44 9.99 -12.77
N GLY A 15 17.15 9.74 -13.88
CA GLY A 15 16.63 8.97 -15.00
C GLY A 15 16.25 7.55 -14.61
N PHE A 16 17.09 6.89 -13.80
CA PHE A 16 16.83 5.54 -13.30
C PHE A 16 15.62 5.50 -12.35
N VAL A 17 15.50 6.47 -11.43
CA VAL A 17 14.33 6.59 -10.54
C VAL A 17 13.05 6.84 -11.35
N TYR A 18 13.11 7.71 -12.36
CA TYR A 18 11.98 7.95 -13.27
C TYR A 18 11.60 6.68 -14.04
N LEU A 19 12.59 5.95 -14.56
CA LEU A 19 12.38 4.69 -15.27
C LEU A 19 11.71 3.65 -14.37
N LEU A 20 12.16 3.49 -13.12
CA LEU A 20 11.54 2.58 -12.16
C LEU A 20 10.08 2.98 -11.86
N ARG A 21 9.78 4.28 -11.73
CA ARG A 21 8.40 4.75 -11.49
C ARG A 21 7.45 4.48 -12.65
N VAL A 22 7.96 4.54 -13.88
CA VAL A 22 7.19 4.24 -15.10
C VAL A 22 7.06 2.73 -15.33
N ALA A 23 8.15 1.97 -15.11
CA ALA A 23 8.19 0.52 -15.30
C ALA A 23 7.39 -0.24 -14.23
N PHE A 24 7.35 0.29 -13.01
CA PHE A 24 6.53 -0.20 -11.92
C PHE A 24 5.43 0.82 -11.63
N PRO A 25 4.36 0.89 -12.46
CA PRO A 25 3.19 1.65 -12.07
C PRO A 25 2.75 1.08 -10.73
N GLN A 26 2.77 1.94 -9.70
CA GLN A 26 2.08 1.66 -8.45
C GLN A 26 0.62 1.49 -8.85
N LYS A 27 0.23 0.24 -9.11
CA LYS A 27 -1.17 -0.10 -9.20
C LYS A 27 -1.77 0.45 -7.91
N PRO A 28 -2.87 1.23 -7.95
CA PRO A 28 -3.64 1.40 -6.73
C PRO A 28 -3.83 0.00 -6.18
N THR A 29 -3.62 -0.17 -4.88
CA THR A 29 -4.03 -1.38 -4.19
C THR A 29 -5.55 -1.44 -4.31
N GLU A 30 -6.05 -1.84 -5.48
CA GLU A 30 -7.40 -2.29 -5.72
C GLU A 30 -7.52 -3.59 -4.96
N LEU A 31 -7.70 -3.46 -3.65
CA LEU A 31 -8.43 -4.45 -2.92
C LEU A 31 -9.91 -4.22 -3.27
N ASN A 32 -10.34 -4.65 -4.45
CA ASN A 32 -11.74 -5.02 -4.71
C ASN A 32 -11.91 -5.54 -6.14
N ASN A 33 -12.12 -6.85 -6.25
CA ASN A 33 -13.16 -7.31 -7.17
C ASN A 33 -13.76 -8.64 -6.65
N TYR A 34 -14.58 -8.53 -5.61
CA TYR A 34 -15.51 -9.60 -5.25
C TYR A 34 -16.69 -9.48 -6.22
N ASN A 35 -16.60 -10.15 -7.36
CA ASN A 35 -17.71 -10.34 -8.28
C ASN A 35 -18.85 -11.04 -7.54
N ASN A 36 -19.85 -10.28 -7.11
CA ASN A 36 -21.20 -10.78 -6.89
C ASN A 36 -22.17 -9.74 -7.42
N ASP A 37 -22.76 -10.08 -8.55
CA ASP A 37 -23.81 -9.35 -9.24
C ASP A 37 -25.09 -9.30 -8.39
N HIS A 38 -25.15 -8.45 -7.36
CA HIS A 38 -26.41 -8.14 -6.67
C HIS A 38 -26.55 -6.62 -6.48
N PRO A 39 -27.53 -5.98 -7.14
CA PRO A 39 -27.88 -4.59 -6.85
C PRO A 39 -28.65 -4.56 -5.53
N HIS A 40 -28.32 -3.56 -4.69
CA HIS A 40 -28.82 -3.29 -3.34
C HIS A 40 -28.03 -3.95 -2.20
N ALA A 41 -27.27 -3.15 -1.42
CA ALA A 41 -27.33 -3.21 0.05
C ALA A 41 -26.43 -2.15 0.73
N PRO A 42 -26.94 -1.43 1.75
CA PRO A 42 -26.13 -0.69 2.70
C PRO A 42 -25.53 -1.67 3.71
N ASN A 43 -24.28 -2.09 3.55
CA ASN A 43 -23.64 -2.99 4.50
C ASN A 43 -22.13 -2.72 4.73
N LEU A 44 -21.77 -1.44 4.85
CA LEU A 44 -20.44 -0.96 5.26
C LEU A 44 -20.06 -1.30 6.73
N ILE A 45 -20.87 -2.08 7.44
CA ILE A 45 -20.71 -2.31 8.88
C ILE A 45 -20.19 -3.73 9.19
N ALA A 46 -20.41 -4.71 8.32
CA ALA A 46 -20.14 -6.11 8.64
C ALA A 46 -18.67 -6.56 8.45
N ASN A 47 -17.93 -6.01 7.47
CA ASN A 47 -16.52 -6.39 7.18
C ASN A 47 -15.48 -5.51 7.91
N LYS A 48 -15.94 -4.69 8.84
CA LYS A 48 -15.24 -3.53 9.41
C LYS A 48 -14.05 -3.86 10.35
N PRO A 49 -14.06 -4.93 11.18
CA PRO A 49 -13.01 -5.12 12.19
C PRO A 49 -11.62 -5.46 11.63
N MET A 50 -11.55 -6.40 10.68
CA MET A 50 -10.27 -6.84 10.08
C MET A 50 -9.66 -5.75 9.20
N GLU A 51 -10.50 -4.99 8.50
CA GLU A 51 -10.06 -3.87 7.66
C GLU A 51 -9.48 -2.73 8.50
N ILE A 52 -10.18 -2.33 9.59
CA ILE A 52 -9.66 -1.35 10.55
C ILE A 52 -8.36 -1.82 11.19
N LEU A 53 -8.25 -3.12 11.52
CA LEU A 53 -7.04 -3.67 12.12
C LEU A 53 -5.83 -3.57 11.17
N LYS A 54 -6.02 -3.90 9.88
CA LYS A 54 -5.00 -3.75 8.84
C LYS A 54 -4.59 -2.29 8.64
N GLU A 55 -5.56 -1.39 8.62
CA GLU A 55 -5.31 0.04 8.46
C GLU A 55 -4.43 0.60 9.60
N ARG A 56 -4.76 0.27 10.86
CA ARG A 56 -4.00 0.76 12.03
C ARG A 56 -2.57 0.23 12.07
N TYR A 57 -2.36 -1.03 11.69
CA TYR A 57 -1.02 -1.59 11.56
C TYR A 57 -0.22 -0.90 10.44
N ALA A 58 -0.82 -0.67 9.27
CA ALA A 58 -0.17 0.01 8.16
C ALA A 58 0.21 1.47 8.49
N LYS A 59 -0.60 2.15 9.32
CA LYS A 59 -0.28 3.49 9.85
C LYS A 59 0.79 3.48 10.95
N GLY A 60 1.15 2.32 11.49
CA GLY A 60 2.07 2.20 12.63
C GLY A 60 1.44 2.61 13.97
N GLU A 61 0.11 2.66 14.07
CA GLU A 61 -0.62 2.99 15.31
C GLU A 61 -0.59 1.84 16.32
N ILE A 62 -0.33 0.61 15.84
CA ILE A 62 -0.22 -0.60 16.65
C ILE A 62 1.03 -1.38 16.26
N SER A 63 1.60 -2.09 17.23
CA SER A 63 2.72 -3.00 17.01
C SER A 63 2.30 -4.28 16.28
N GLU A 64 3.28 -4.99 15.70
CA GLU A 64 3.05 -6.30 15.07
C GLU A 64 2.47 -7.32 16.06
N GLU A 65 2.93 -7.29 17.32
CA GLU A 65 2.46 -8.17 18.38
C GLU A 65 0.97 -7.95 18.69
N GLU A 66 0.53 -6.70 18.76
CA GLU A 66 -0.87 -6.32 18.96
C GLU A 66 -1.73 -6.70 17.75
N TYR A 67 -1.22 -6.46 16.54
CA TYR A 67 -1.89 -6.84 15.29
C TYR A 67 -2.18 -8.35 15.27
N LEU A 68 -1.16 -9.18 15.52
CA LEU A 68 -1.30 -10.64 15.51
C LEU A 68 -2.24 -11.15 16.61
N LYS A 69 -2.22 -10.52 17.79
CA LYS A 69 -3.13 -10.88 18.89
C LYS A 69 -4.59 -10.60 18.54
N ILE A 70 -4.89 -9.42 18.00
CA ILE A 70 -6.25 -9.04 17.63
C ILE A 70 -6.71 -9.85 16.42
N LYS A 71 -5.83 -10.10 15.45
CA LYS A 71 -6.12 -10.92 14.27
C LYS A 71 -6.59 -12.32 14.66
N ARG A 72 -5.89 -12.99 15.59
CA ARG A 72 -6.29 -14.31 16.11
C ARG A 72 -7.64 -14.33 16.83
N ASN A 73 -8.09 -13.18 17.35
CA ASN A 73 -9.38 -13.07 18.02
C ASN A 73 -10.53 -12.76 17.04
N LEU A 74 -10.20 -12.32 15.82
CA LEU A 74 -11.15 -12.00 14.76
C LEU A 74 -11.32 -13.15 13.74
N GLU A 75 -10.44 -14.15 13.80
CA GLU A 75 -10.56 -15.46 13.13
C GLU A 75 -11.43 -16.40 13.97
#